data_AF-A0A1V4WGP6-F1
#
_entry.id   AF-A0A1V4WGP6-F1
#
_cell.length_a   1.000
_cell.length_b   1.000
_cell.length_c   1.000
_cell.angle_alpha   90.00
_cell.angle_beta   90.00
_cell.angle_gamma   90.00
#
_symmetry.space_group_name_H-M   'P 1'
#
loop_
_entity.id
_entity.type
_entity.pdbx_description
1 polymer ?
#
loop_
_entity_poly.entity_id
_entity_poly.type
_entity_poly.pdbx_seq_one_letter_code
_entity_poly.pdbx_strand_id
1 'polypeptide(L)' 'MKLVFIACERCGKTFYCETLLTDNRLPLHCPGCDTYIDHADYVRQVGPSVSSALTRIRKPLNEATIPEILYMPEKKG' A
#
# COMPACT_ATOMS: atom_id res chain seq x y z
N MET A 1 -2.77 9.04 -2.40
CA MET A 1 -1.36 8.73 -2.03
C MET A 1 -1.37 7.99 -0.70
N LYS A 2 -0.78 6.79 -0.62
CA LYS A 2 -0.70 6.00 0.63
C LYS A 2 0.74 5.96 1.09
N LEU A 3 0.98 6.35 2.34
CA LEU A 3 2.30 6.34 2.99
C LEU A 3 2.44 5.09 3.87
N VAL A 4 3.66 4.56 3.95
CA VAL A 4 4.02 3.44 4.81
C VAL A 4 5.19 3.84 5.70
N PHE A 5 5.23 3.32 6.93
CA PHE A 5 6.32 3.54 7.86
C PHE A 5 7.34 2.41 7.73
N ILE A 6 8.61 2.78 7.57
CA ILE A 6 9.74 1.86 7.46
C ILE A 6 10.70 2.17 8.59
N ALA A 7 11.14 1.13 9.30
CA ALA A 7 12.24 1.18 10.25
C ALA A 7 13.53 0.72 9.57
N CYS A 8 14.57 1.56 9.63
CA CYS A 8 15.89 1.18 9.16
C CYS A 8 16.53 0.17 10.12
N GLU A 9 16.87 -1.03 9.65
CA GLU A 9 17.50 -2.07 10.49
C GLU A 9 18.92 -1.70 10.93
N ARG A 10 19.61 -0.78 10.23
CA ARG A 10 20.97 -0.33 10.60
C ARG A 10 20.98 0.69 11.72
N CYS A 11 20.12 1.71 11.65
CA CYS A 11 20.16 2.84 12.59
C CYS A 11 18.91 2.98 13.47
N GLY A 12 17.93 2.09 13.31
CA GLY A 12 16.67 2.09 14.07
C GLY A 12 15.73 3.27 13.78
N LYS A 13 16.10 4.18 12.86
CA LYS A 13 15.29 5.36 12.53
C LYS A 13 14.08 4.94 11.72
N THR A 14 12.92 5.43 12.11
CA THR A 14 11.67 5.26 11.36
C THR A 14 11.46 6.44 10.42
N PHE A 15 11.05 6.17 9.19
CA PHE A 15 10.73 7.19 8.19
C PHE A 15 9.55 6.77 7.32
N TYR A 16 8.94 7.74 6.66
CA TYR A 16 7.82 7.51 5.74
C TYR A 16 8.32 7.24 4.32
N CYS A 17 7.65 6.33 3.65
CA CYS A 17 7.89 5.97 2.26
C CYS A 17 6.56 5.98 1.50
N GLU A 18 6.59 6.41 0.24
CA GLU A 18 5.43 6.30 -0.64
C GLU A 18 5.26 4.87 -1.15
N THR A 19 4.02 4.38 -1.15
CA THR A 19 3.70 3.01 -1.63
C THR A 19 4.12 2.75 -3.08
N LEU A 20 4.19 3.80 -3.93
CA LEU A 20 4.70 3.68 -5.30
C LEU A 20 6.14 3.15 -5.36
N LEU A 21 6.99 3.48 -4.38
CA LEU A 21 8.36 2.99 -4.33
C LEU A 21 8.39 1.47 -4.09
N THR A 22 7.53 0.99 -3.19
CA THR A 22 7.34 -0.45 -2.93
C THR A 22 6.77 -1.16 -4.15
N ASP A 23 5.72 -0.62 -4.77
CA ASP A 23 5.05 -1.23 -5.94
C ASP A 23 6.00 -1.36 -7.14
N ASN A 24 6.93 -0.41 -7.30
CA ASN A 24 7.97 -0.42 -8.33
C ASN A 24 9.27 -1.10 -7.90
N ARG A 25 9.31 -1.72 -6.71
CA ARG A 25 10.48 -2.44 -6.15
C ARG A 25 11.76 -1.60 -6.09
N LEU A 26 11.63 -0.31 -5.82
CA LEU A 26 12.76 0.62 -5.76
C LEU A 26 13.48 0.52 -4.41
N PRO A 27 14.80 0.76 -4.35
CA PRO A 27 15.50 0.87 -3.07
C PRO A 27 15.06 2.13 -2.31
N LEU A 28 15.13 2.07 -0.98
CA LEU A 28 14.82 3.21 -0.11
C LEU A 28 16.09 3.81 0.48
N HIS A 29 16.16 5.14 0.49
CA HIS A 29 17.22 5.87 1.16
C HIS A 29 16.83 6.14 2.63
N CYS A 30 17.72 5.82 3.56
CA CYS A 30 17.53 6.12 4.97
C CYS A 30 18.07 7.52 5.31
N PRO A 31 17.21 8.47 5.76
CA PRO A 31 17.63 9.83 6.13
C PRO A 31 18.34 9.90 7.50
N GLY A 32 18.73 8.77 8.07
CA GLY A 32 19.42 8.67 9.37
C GLY A 32 20.89 8.30 9.21
N CYS A 33 21.15 7.23 8.47
CA CYS A 33 22.50 6.68 8.27
C CYS A 33 22.95 6.66 6.80
N ASP A 34 22.21 7.35 5.92
CA ASP A 34 22.55 7.55 4.50
C ASP A 34 22.71 6.24 3.69
N THR A 35 22.18 5.14 4.23
CA THR A 35 22.20 3.80 3.60
C THR A 35 21.01 3.61 2.68
N TYR A 36 21.23 2.87 1.59
CA TYR A 36 20.17 2.31 0.75
C TYR A 36 19.70 0.95 1.27
N ILE A 37 18.39 0.74 1.31
CA ILE A 37 17.73 -0.49 1.75
C ILE A 37 17.02 -1.11 0.54
N ASP A 38 17.36 -2.36 0.21
CA ASP A 38 16.76 -3.04 -0.93
C ASP A 38 15.31 -3.44 -0.66
N HIS A 39 14.52 -3.54 -1.73
CA HIS A 39 13.11 -3.93 -1.65
C HIS A 39 12.90 -5.24 -0.89
N ALA A 40 13.77 -6.24 -1.08
CA ALA A 40 13.67 -7.52 -0.39
C ALA A 40 13.74 -7.39 1.14
N ASP A 41 14.40 -6.36 1.65
CA ASP A 41 14.61 -6.17 3.09
C ASP A 41 13.43 -5.47 3.74
N TYR A 42 12.96 -4.36 3.14
CA TYR A 42 11.92 -3.54 3.75
C TYR A 42 10.50 -4.01 3.41
N VAL A 43 10.28 -4.78 2.34
CA VAL A 43 8.93 -5.23 1.93
C VAL A 43 8.22 -6.03 3.02
N ARG A 44 8.97 -6.71 3.89
CA ARG A 44 8.43 -7.46 5.04
C ARG A 44 7.74 -6.56 6.07
N GLN A 45 8.15 -5.30 6.16
CA GLN A 45 7.55 -4.29 7.03
C GLN A 45 6.31 -3.66 6.40
N VAL A 46 6.21 -3.74 5.08
CA VAL A 46 5.04 -3.29 4.33
C VAL A 46 4.04 -4.44 4.35
N GLY A 47 3.10 -4.40 5.31
CA GLY A 47 1.95 -5.31 5.31
C GLY A 47 1.30 -5.35 3.92
N PRO A 48 0.66 -6.46 3.51
CA PRO A 48 0.19 -6.65 2.14
C PRO A 48 -0.49 -5.37 1.68
N SER A 49 0.00 -4.79 0.57
CA SER A 49 -0.64 -3.65 -0.05
C SER A 49 -1.98 -4.15 -0.55
N VAL A 50 -2.97 -4.16 0.34
CA VAL A 50 -4.36 -4.37 0.00
C VAL A 50 -4.69 -3.10 -0.78
N SER A 51 -4.43 -3.12 -2.08
CA SER A 51 -5.06 -2.23 -3.02
C SER A 51 -6.54 -2.47 -2.79
N SER A 52 -7.15 -1.58 -2.00
CA SER A 52 -8.52 -1.70 -1.56
C SER A 52 -9.45 -1.77 -2.78
N ALA A 53 -9.05 -1.16 -3.89
CA ALA A 53 -9.69 -1.27 -5.19
C ALA A 53 -9.63 -2.71 -5.75
N LEU A 54 -8.44 -3.31 -5.90
CA LEU A 54 -8.32 -4.66 -6.46
C LEU A 54 -8.98 -5.73 -5.58
N THR A 55 -8.97 -5.55 -4.27
CA THR A 55 -9.63 -6.45 -3.32
C THR A 55 -11.15 -6.36 -3.42
N ARG A 56 -11.70 -5.18 -3.69
CA ARG A 56 -13.13 -4.99 -3.99
C ARG A 56 -13.52 -5.63 -5.32
N ILE A 57 -12.70 -5.46 -6.37
CA ILE A 57 -12.95 -6.01 -7.71
C ILE A 57 -12.91 -7.54 -7.73
N ARG A 58 -12.10 -8.17 -6.88
CA ARG A 58 -12.01 -9.64 -6.78
C ARG A 58 -13.18 -10.30 -6.06
N LYS A 59 -14.09 -9.54 -5.44
CA LYS A 59 -15.30 -10.12 -4.85
C LYS A 59 -16.24 -10.59 -5.96
N PRO A 60 -16.89 -11.75 -5.82
CA PRO A 60 -17.87 -12.22 -6.80
C PRO A 60 -19.00 -11.20 -6.93
N LEU A 61 -19.39 -10.86 -8.17
CA LEU A 61 -20.48 -9.93 -8.45
C LEU A 61 -21.83 -10.60 -8.14
N ASN A 62 -22.42 -10.25 -6.99
CA ASN A 62 -23.74 -10.69 -6.58
C ASN A 62 -24.49 -9.52 -5.89
N GLU A 63 -25.77 -9.72 -5.60
CA GLU A 63 -26.63 -8.66 -5.03
C GLU A 63 -26.08 -8.06 -3.73
N ALA A 64 -25.34 -8.84 -2.94
CA ALA A 64 -24.76 -8.37 -1.68
C ALA A 64 -23.46 -7.55 -1.88
N THR A 65 -22.68 -7.83 -2.93
CA THR A 65 -21.36 -7.20 -3.15
C THR A 65 -21.39 -6.04 -4.14
N ILE A 66 -22.38 -6.02 -5.04
CA ILE A 66 -22.56 -4.97 -6.06
C ILE A 66 -22.59 -3.55 -5.44
N PRO A 67 -23.31 -3.28 -4.33
CA PRO A 67 -23.35 -1.94 -3.74
C PRO A 67 -22.01 -1.43 -3.19
N GLU A 68 -21.07 -2.34 -2.90
CA GLU A 68 -19.72 -1.99 -2.41
C GLU A 68 -18.74 -1.66 -3.55
N ILE A 69 -19.06 -2.08 -4.78
CA ILE A 69 -18.18 -2.02 -5.95
C ILE A 69 -18.67 -0.97 -6.95
N LEU A 70 -19.99 -0.87 -7.14
CA LEU A 70 -20.62 0.01 -8.10
C LEU A 70 -21.47 1.06 -7.37
N TYR A 71 -21.16 2.33 -7.60
CA TYR A 71 -22.04 3.41 -7.20
C TYR A 71 -23.32 3.35 -8.06
N MET A 72 -24.45 3.05 -7.43
CA MET A 72 -25.78 3.14 -8.04
C MET A 72 -26.48 4.38 -7.47
N PRO A 73 -26.64 5.47 -8.25
CA PRO A 73 -27.37 6.64 -7.78
C PRO A 73 -28.83 6.27 -7.51
N GLU A 74 -29.40 6.81 -6.43
CA GLU A 74 -30.82 6.64 -6.12
C GLU A 74 -31.66 7.21 -7.26
N LYS A 75 -32.65 6.43 -7.73
CA LYS A 75 -33.66 6.94 -8.64
C LYS A 75 -34.48 7.98 -7.89
N LYS A 76 -34.16 9.26 -8.08
CA LYS A 76 -35.07 10.35 -7.72
C LYS A 76 -36.31 10.22 -8.60
N GLY A 77 -37.38 9.69 -8.01
CA GLY A 77 -38.75 9.79 -8.54
C GLY A 77 -39.36 11.15 -8.22
#